data_AF-A0A371G426-F1
#
_entry.id   AF-A0A371G426-F1
#
_cell.length_a   1.000
_cell.length_b   1.000
_cell.length_c   1.000
_cell.angle_alpha   90.00
_cell.angle_beta   90.00
_cell.angle_gamma   90.00
#
_symmetry.space_group_name_H-M   'P 1'
#
loop_
_entity.id
_entity.type
_entity.pdbx_description
1 polymer ?
#
loop_
_entity_poly.entity_id
_entity_poly.type
_entity_poly.pdbx_seq_one_letter_code
_entity_poly.pdbx_strand_id
1 'polypeptide(L)'
;MKGVQLNYSTYDKELYALVWQHYLLTNKFIVHNDHESLKYLKGQHKLNKRYAKWVVFQEQFPYVIKHKQGKENIVADALPRRHMLLAMLEIKLLGFKSLKDLYIDDNDFKDIYDVVMS
;
A
#
# COMPACT_ATOMS: atom_id res chain seq x y z
N MET A 1 11.71 5.91 -7.86
CA MET A 1 10.45 5.59 -8.58
C MET A 1 9.32 5.59 -7.55
N LYS A 2 8.32 6.47 -7.69
CA LYS A 2 7.19 6.56 -6.75
C LYS A 2 6.39 5.26 -6.83
N GLY A 3 6.19 4.58 -5.71
CA GLY A 3 5.37 3.38 -5.65
C GLY A 3 3.97 3.66 -6.20
N VAL A 4 3.40 2.68 -6.89
CA VAL A 4 2.03 2.76 -7.41
C VAL A 4 1.10 2.95 -6.22
N GLN A 5 0.62 4.18 -6.03
CA GLN A 5 -0.48 4.42 -5.12
C GLN A 5 -1.72 3.83 -5.81
N LEU A 6 -2.23 2.73 -5.27
CA LEU A 6 -3.55 2.24 -5.63
C LEU A 6 -4.54 3.36 -5.30
N ASN A 7 -4.93 4.11 -6.33
CA ASN A 7 -5.98 5.12 -6.22
C ASN A 7 -7.31 4.41 -6.14
N TYR A 8 -7.61 3.86 -4.96
CA TYR A 8 -8.94 3.32 -4.67
C TYR A 8 -9.99 4.38 -4.95
N SER A 9 -11.06 3.99 -5.65
CA SER A 9 -12.19 4.87 -5.87
C SER A 9 -12.81 5.25 -4.53
N THR A 10 -13.58 6.35 -4.49
CA THR A 10 -14.31 6.73 -3.27
C THR A 10 -15.21 5.58 -2.78
N TYR A 11 -15.83 4.87 -3.72
CA TYR A 11 -16.67 3.70 -3.46
C TYR A 11 -15.88 2.56 -2.79
N ASP A 12 -14.70 2.21 -3.32
CA ASP A 12 -13.87 1.13 -2.75
C ASP A 12 -13.44 1.45 -1.33
N LYS A 13 -13.11 2.72 -1.04
CA LYS A 13 -12.73 3.18 0.29
C LYS A 13 -13.89 3.10 1.28
N GLU A 14 -15.10 3.48 0.85
CA GLU A 14 -16.31 3.40 1.66
C GLU A 14 -16.70 1.95 1.95
N LEU A 15 -16.65 1.08 0.93
CA LEU A 15 -16.93 -0.34 1.09
C LEU A 15 -15.91 -1.01 2.04
N TYR A 16 -14.63 -0.66 1.91
CA TYR A 16 -13.59 -1.14 2.82
C TYR A 16 -13.84 -0.65 4.25
N ALA A 17 -14.15 0.63 4.44
CA ALA A 17 -14.49 1.16 5.76
C ALA A 17 -15.67 0.40 6.40
N LEU A 18 -16.71 0.07 5.61
CA LEU A 18 -17.87 -0.68 6.08
C LEU A 18 -17.54 -2.11 6.51
N VAL A 19 -16.75 -2.84 5.71
CA VAL A 19 -16.33 -4.21 6.03
C VAL A 19 -15.52 -4.23 7.34
N TRP A 20 -14.62 -3.27 7.51
CA TRP A 20 -13.76 -3.20 8.67
C TRP A 20 -14.50 -2.71 9.93
N GLN A 21 -15.52 -1.88 9.76
CA GLN A 21 -16.32 -1.38 10.88
C GLN A 21 -16.91 -2.51 11.74
N HIS A 22 -17.38 -3.61 11.13
CA HIS A 22 -17.91 -4.76 11.88
C HIS A 22 -16.84 -5.45 12.75
N TYR A 23 -15.61 -5.57 12.24
CA TYR A 23 -14.49 -6.18 12.97
C TYR A 23 -13.95 -5.27 14.09
N LEU A 24 -13.98 -3.95 13.88
CA LEU A 24 -13.39 -2.97 14.79
C LEU A 24 -14.34 -2.51 15.90
N LEU A 25 -15.67 -2.52 15.68
CA LEU A 25 -16.65 -2.09 16.68
C LEU A 25 -16.75 -3.05 17.88
N THR A 26 -16.59 -4.34 17.64
CA THR A 26 -16.90 -5.39 18.62
C THR A 26 -15.74 -5.70 19.57
N ASN A 27 -14.50 -5.42 19.18
CA ASN A 27 -13.31 -5.87 19.91
C ASN A 27 -12.35 -4.74 20.22
N LYS A 28 -11.74 -4.79 21.42
CA LYS A 28 -10.61 -3.92 21.73
C LYS A 28 -9.39 -4.32 20.92
N PHE A 29 -8.83 -3.41 20.14
CA PHE A 29 -7.64 -3.67 19.32
C PHE A 29 -6.49 -2.70 19.63
N ILE A 30 -5.26 -3.16 19.34
CA ILE A 30 -4.03 -2.39 19.54
C ILE A 30 -3.50 -1.96 18.18
N VAL A 31 -3.39 -0.66 17.98
CA VAL A 31 -2.75 -0.06 16.81
C VAL A 31 -1.27 0.13 17.12
N HIS A 32 -0.41 -0.64 16.46
CA HIS A 32 1.03 -0.46 16.54
C HIS A 32 1.47 0.53 15.47
N ASN A 33 2.24 1.55 15.88
CA ASN A 33 2.74 2.58 14.99
C ASN A 33 4.20 2.90 15.30
N ASP A 34 5.00 3.04 14.25
CA ASP A 34 6.42 3.40 14.30
C ASP A 34 6.64 4.91 14.28
N HIS A 35 5.60 5.70 14.03
CA HIS A 35 5.62 7.15 14.10
C HIS A 35 5.14 7.65 15.46
N GLU A 36 6.09 8.17 16.26
CA GLU A 36 5.84 8.70 17.60
C GLU A 36 4.85 9.88 17.64
N SER A 37 4.74 10.64 16.55
CA SER A 37 3.79 11.76 16.42
C SER A 37 2.33 11.34 16.57
N LEU A 38 1.99 10.10 16.19
CA LEU A 38 0.61 9.58 16.26
C LEU A 38 0.21 9.15 17.69
N LYS A 39 1.16 9.09 18.62
CA LYS A 39 0.89 8.91 20.06
C LYS A 39 0.07 10.08 20.63
N TYR A 40 0.27 11.29 20.10
CA TYR A 40 -0.36 12.51 20.60
C TYR A 40 -1.56 12.96 19.76
N LEU A 41 -2.07 12.11 18.85
CA LEU A 41 -3.17 12.46 17.95
C LEU A 41 -4.40 12.98 18.71
N LYS A 42 -4.72 12.37 19.87
CA LYS A 42 -5.84 12.79 20.73
C LYS A 42 -5.58 14.09 21.51
N GLY A 43 -4.32 14.49 21.69
CA GLY A 43 -3.92 15.69 22.42
C GLY A 43 -3.62 16.91 21.53
N GLN A 44 -3.71 16.77 20.20
CA GLN A 44 -3.42 17.87 19.29
C GLN A 44 -4.56 18.90 19.29
N HIS A 45 -4.29 20.07 19.85
CA HIS A 45 -5.26 21.16 19.97
C HIS A 45 -5.53 21.92 18.65
N LYS A 46 -4.67 21.73 17.63
CA LYS A 46 -4.76 22.35 16.30
C LYS A 46 -4.84 21.29 15.20
N LEU A 47 -5.95 20.55 15.15
CA LEU A 47 -6.24 19.68 14.03
C LEU A 47 -6.95 20.49 12.92
N ASN A 48 -6.47 20.37 11.69
CA ASN A 48 -7.21 20.91 10.54
C ASN A 48 -8.59 20.23 10.47
N LYS A 49 -9.64 21.00 10.11
CA LYS A 49 -11.05 20.55 10.09
C LYS A 49 -11.25 19.19 9.41
N ARG A 50 -10.44 18.87 8.39
CA ARG A 50 -10.47 17.55 7.74
C ARG A 50 -10.03 16.42 8.68
N TYR A 51 -8.96 16.61 9.44
CA TYR A 51 -8.44 15.64 10.41
C TYR A 51 -9.35 15.49 11.63
N ALA A 52 -10.01 16.57 12.07
CA ALA A 52 -10.96 16.51 13.18
C ALA A 52 -12.09 15.49 12.92
N LYS A 53 -12.63 15.45 11.69
CA LYS A 53 -13.64 14.43 11.31
C LYS A 53 -13.12 13.00 11.44
N TRP A 54 -11.86 12.76 11.05
CA TRP A 54 -11.23 11.45 11.16
C TRP A 54 -10.98 11.04 12.62
N VAL A 55 -10.57 11.97 13.48
CA VAL A 55 -10.37 11.70 14.91
C VAL A 55 -11.69 11.33 15.59
N VAL A 56 -12.76 12.10 15.34
CA VAL A 56 -14.10 11.80 15.87
C VAL A 56 -14.61 10.43 15.40
N PHE A 57 -14.36 10.08 14.14
CA PHE A 57 -14.71 8.75 13.62
C PHE A 57 -13.90 7.65 14.33
N GLN A 58 -12.60 7.85 14.54
CA GLN A 58 -11.75 6.88 15.24
C GLN A 58 -12.15 6.69 16.71
N GLU A 59 -12.61 7.73 17.39
CA GLU A 59 -13.07 7.65 18.78
C GLU A 59 -14.28 6.73 18.99
N GLN A 60 -15.00 6.38 17.93
CA GLN A 60 -16.12 5.42 18.00
C GLN A 60 -15.65 3.98 18.24
N PHE A 61 -14.35 3.70 18.06
CA PHE A 61 -13.78 2.37 18.19
C PHE A 61 -13.00 2.22 19.50
N PRO A 62 -13.06 1.05 20.16
CA PRO A 62 -12.32 0.82 21.38
C PRO A 62 -10.86 0.43 21.07
N TYR A 63 -9.98 1.39 20.76
CA TYR A 63 -8.58 1.13 20.39
C TYR A 63 -7.54 1.70 21.36
N VAL A 64 -6.35 1.10 21.38
CA VAL A 64 -5.17 1.61 22.09
C VAL A 64 -4.01 1.78 21.10
N ILE A 65 -3.41 2.97 21.05
CA ILE A 65 -2.19 3.19 20.26
C ILE A 65 -0.98 2.79 21.10
N LYS A 66 -0.15 1.88 20.59
CA LYS A 66 1.17 1.58 21.14
C LYS A 66 2.24 1.96 20.12
N HIS A 67 3.22 2.73 20.58
CA HIS A 67 4.41 2.94 19.78
C HIS A 67 5.20 1.64 19.72
N LYS A 68 5.61 1.24 18.52
CA LYS A 68 6.48 0.09 18.28
C LYS A 68 7.58 0.55 17.36
N GLN A 69 8.83 0.49 17.81
CA GLN A 69 9.96 0.97 17.03
C GLN A 69 10.02 0.21 15.68
N GLY A 70 10.29 0.90 14.57
CA GLY A 70 10.24 0.29 13.22
C GLY A 70 11.03 -1.02 13.08
N LYS A 71 12.15 -1.15 13.81
CA LYS A 71 12.94 -2.41 13.88
C LYS A 71 12.16 -3.61 14.43
N GLU A 72 11.12 -3.40 15.22
CA GLU A 72 10.23 -4.45 15.74
C GLU A 72 8.95 -4.57 14.90
N ASN A 73 8.65 -3.56 14.06
CA ASN A 73 7.50 -3.53 13.15
C ASN A 73 7.81 -4.18 11.79
N ILE A 74 8.73 -5.16 11.79
CA ILE A 74 9.31 -5.78 10.59
C ILE A 74 8.23 -6.26 9.62
N VAL A 75 7.14 -6.84 10.13
CA VAL A 75 6.03 -7.37 9.31
C VAL A 75 5.28 -6.24 8.60
N ALA A 76 4.88 -5.20 9.32
CA ALA A 76 4.17 -4.07 8.72
C ALA A 76 5.08 -3.28 7.77
N ASP A 77 6.37 -3.18 8.07
CA ASP A 77 7.33 -2.54 7.18
C ASP A 77 7.64 -3.39 5.94
N ALA A 78 7.60 -4.73 6.06
CA ALA A 78 7.86 -5.67 4.96
C ALA A 78 6.67 -5.81 4.01
N LEU A 79 5.44 -5.58 4.47
CA LEU A 79 4.22 -5.69 3.68
C LEU A 79 4.20 -4.74 2.46
N PRO A 80 4.41 -3.42 2.61
CA PRO A 80 4.52 -2.49 1.50
C PRO A 80 5.71 -2.81 0.59
N ARG A 81 6.84 -3.23 1.17
CA ARG A 81 8.05 -3.60 0.40
C ARG A 81 7.80 -4.81 -0.49
N ARG A 82 7.11 -5.84 0.02
CA ARG A 82 6.73 -7.03 -0.76
C ARG A 82 5.77 -6.68 -1.88
N HIS A 83 4.74 -5.88 -1.60
CA HIS A 83 3.77 -5.48 -2.62
C HIS A 83 4.44 -4.66 -3.74
N MET A 84 5.33 -3.73 -3.36
CA MET A 84 6.10 -2.95 -4.33
C MET A 84 7.04 -3.82 -5.17
N LEU A 85 7.69 -4.81 -4.56
CA LEU A 85 8.55 -5.75 -5.28
C LEU A 85 7.76 -6.62 -6.28
N LEU A 86 6.59 -7.12 -5.87
CA LEU A 86 5.70 -7.90 -6.75
C LEU A 86 5.23 -7.05 -7.94
N ALA A 87 4.78 -5.81 -7.68
CA ALA A 87 4.37 -4.90 -8.75
C ALA A 87 5.54 -4.58 -9.71
N MET A 88 6.77 -4.40 -9.19
CA MET A 88 7.95 -4.18 -10.03
C MET A 88 8.30 -5.41 -10.88
N LEU A 89 8.14 -6.62 -10.35
CA LEU A 89 8.38 -7.86 -11.09
C LEU A 89 7.34 -8.06 -12.19
N GLU A 90 6.05 -7.80 -11.91
CA GLU A 90 4.98 -7.85 -12.91
C GLU A 90 5.21 -6.84 -14.04
N ILE A 91 5.54 -5.59 -13.72
CA ILE A 91 5.85 -4.56 -14.72
C ILE A 91 7.05 -4.95 -15.58
N LYS A 92 8.13 -5.47 -14.98
CA LYS A 92 9.29 -5.93 -15.74
C LYS A 92 8.93 -7.10 -16.65
N LEU A 93 8.20 -8.09 -16.14
CA LEU A 93 7.81 -9.27 -16.91
C LEU A 93 6.88 -8.92 -18.08
N LEU A 94 5.93 -8.00 -17.87
CA LEU A 94 5.09 -7.46 -18.93
C LEU A 94 5.92 -6.67 -19.94
N GLY A 95 6.83 -5.81 -19.48
CA GLY A 95 7.75 -5.07 -20.35
C GLY A 95 8.64 -5.99 -21.18
N PHE A 96 9.15 -7.09 -20.62
CA PHE A 96 9.92 -8.09 -21.34
C PHE A 96 9.08 -8.87 -22.35
N LYS A 97 7.80 -9.12 -22.09
CA LYS A 97 6.89 -9.71 -23.07
C LYS A 97 6.68 -8.78 -24.26
N SER A 98 6.39 -7.51 -24.01
CA SER A 98 6.24 -6.52 -25.09
C SER A 98 7.54 -6.27 -25.87
N LEU A 99 8.69 -6.38 -25.20
CA LEU A 99 10.00 -6.27 -25.85
C LEU A 99 10.22 -7.40 -26.86
N LYS A 100 9.76 -8.63 -26.56
CA LYS A 100 9.84 -9.76 -27.49
C LYS A 100 9.07 -9.50 -28.78
N ASP A 101 7.90 -8.88 -28.66
CA ASP A 101 7.08 -8.54 -29.84
C ASP A 101 7.76 -7.47 -30.70
N LEU A 102 8.54 -6.56 -30.09
CA LEU A 102 9.31 -5.54 -30.81
C LEU A 102 10.52 -6.10 -31.58
N TYR A 103 11.09 -7.23 -31.15
CA TYR A 103 12.22 -7.86 -31.86
C TYR A 103 11.80 -8.59 -33.14
N ILE A 104 10.53 -8.98 -33.27
CA ILE A 104 10.02 -9.72 -34.44
C ILE A 104 10.01 -8.85 -35.71
N ASP A 105 9.83 -7.53 -35.55
CA ASP A 105 9.75 -6.56 -36.65
C ASP A 105 11.01 -5.70 -36.79
N ASP A 106 12.07 -5.99 -36.02
CA ASP A 106 13.31 -5.21 -36.02
C ASP A 106 14.31 -5.77 -37.05
N ASN A 107 14.68 -4.95 -38.05
CA ASN A 107 15.56 -5.38 -39.15
C ASN A 107 16.98 -5.77 -38.71
N ASP A 108 17.47 -5.29 -37.57
CA ASP A 108 18.82 -5.57 -37.08
C ASP A 108 18.85 -6.79 -36.15
N PHE A 109 17.73 -7.06 -35.45
CA PHE A 109 17.68 -8.06 -34.39
C PHE A 109 16.75 -9.26 -34.66
N LYS A 110 15.86 -9.19 -35.66
CA LYS A 110 14.92 -10.27 -35.99
C LYS A 110 15.60 -11.61 -36.27
N ASP A 111 16.62 -11.62 -37.13
CA ASP A 111 17.32 -12.83 -37.52
C ASP A 111 18.02 -13.50 -36.32
N ILE A 112 18.55 -12.68 -35.39
CA ILE A 112 19.19 -13.16 -34.16
C ILE A 112 18.13 -13.71 -33.20
N TYR A 113 16.97 -13.05 -33.10
CA TYR A 113 15.88 -13.46 -32.23
C TYR A 113 15.26 -14.80 -32.67
N ASP A 114 15.04 -15.00 -33.98
CA ASP A 114 14.49 -16.23 -34.54
C ASP A 114 15.40 -17.45 -34.29
N VAL A 115 16.73 -17.25 -34.34
CA VAL A 115 17.73 -18.32 -34.04
C VAL A 115 17.75 -18.68 -32.56
N VAL A 116 17.52 -17.73 -31.65
CA VAL A 116 17.55 -17.98 -30.20
C VAL A 116 16.23 -18.60 -29.71
N MET A 117 15.15 -18.43 -30.45
CA MET A 117 13.81 -18.88 -30.07
C MET A 117 13.33 -20.15 -30.82
N SER A 118 14.10 -20.68 -31.77
CA SER A 118 13.88 -21.99 -32.43
C SER A 118 14.39 -23.16 -31.58
#